data_AF-A0A2S5LNH6-F1
#
_entry.id   AF-A0A2S5LNH6-F1
#
_cell.length_a   1.000
_cell.length_b   1.000
_cell.length_c   1.000
_cell.angle_alpha   90.00
_cell.angle_beta   90.00
_cell.angle_gamma   90.00
#
_symmetry.space_group_name_H-M   'P 1'
#
loop_
_entity.id
_entity.type
_entity.pdbx_description
1 polymer ?
#
loop_
_entity_poly.entity_id
_entity_poly.type
_entity_poly.pdbx_seq_one_letter_code
_entity_poly.pdbx_strand_id
1 'polypeptide(L)' 'MKCRDFCGACCTAPSINSPIPGMPNGKPAGVRCVQLNEQNMCKIFGKPERPAFCGSLQPSVEMCG' A
#
# COMPACT_ATOMS: atom_id res chain seq x y z
N MET A 1 -6.46 -9.03 -13.12
CA MET A 1 -5.12 -9.67 -13.03
C MET A 1 -4.86 -10.08 -11.59
N LYS A 2 -3.73 -10.74 -11.29
CA LYS A 2 -3.31 -11.01 -9.90
C LYS A 2 -2.36 -9.92 -9.42
N CYS A 3 -2.42 -9.57 -8.13
CA CYS A 3 -1.41 -8.70 -7.50
C CYS A 3 -0.03 -9.34 -7.68
N ARG A 4 0.99 -8.55 -8.02
CA ARG A 4 2.36 -9.03 -8.12
C ARG A 4 3.00 -9.02 -6.74
N ASP A 5 3.41 -10.19 -6.26
CA ASP A 5 4.12 -10.30 -5.00
C ASP A 5 5.44 -9.53 -5.05
N PHE A 6 5.87 -9.01 -3.89
CA PHE A 6 7.11 -8.24 -3.72
C PHE A 6 7.24 -6.96 -4.58
N CYS A 7 6.17 -6.48 -5.24
CA CYS A 7 6.24 -5.27 -6.06
C CYS A 7 6.23 -3.97 -5.24
N GLY A 8 5.56 -3.96 -4.09
CA GLY A 8 5.42 -2.77 -3.23
C GLY A 8 4.69 -1.56 -3.84
N ALA A 9 4.20 -1.65 -5.09
CA ALA A 9 3.69 -0.50 -5.85
C ALA A 9 2.51 0.19 -5.17
N CYS A 10 1.55 -0.58 -4.63
CA CYS A 10 0.43 -0.03 -3.87
C CYS A 10 0.83 0.70 -2.58
N CYS A 11 2.06 0.46 -2.08
CA CYS A 11 2.59 1.07 -0.87
C CYS A 11 3.54 2.25 -1.15
N THR A 12 4.00 2.44 -2.39
CA THR A 12 4.89 3.56 -2.77
C THR A 12 4.18 4.57 -3.66
N ALA A 13 3.39 4.12 -4.64
CA ALA A 13 2.84 4.99 -5.69
C ALA A 13 1.65 5.87 -5.25
N PRO A 14 0.52 5.34 -4.75
CA PRO A 14 -0.69 6.15 -4.57
C PRO A 14 -0.58 7.14 -3.41
N SER A 15 -1.33 8.24 -3.47
CA SER A 15 -1.62 9.06 -2.29
C SER A 15 -2.71 8.38 -1.46
N ILE A 16 -2.53 8.34 -0.15
CA ILE A 16 -3.49 7.79 0.82
C ILE A 16 -3.83 8.94 1.77
N ASN A 17 -5.06 9.43 1.71
CA ASN A 17 -5.51 10.56 2.54
C ASN A 17 -6.17 10.10 3.85
N SER A 18 -6.19 8.79 4.11
CA SER A 18 -6.64 8.19 5.36
C SER A 18 -5.47 7.80 6.26
N PRO A 19 -5.64 7.83 7.59
CA PRO A 19 -4.58 7.46 8.53
C PRO A 19 -4.08 6.03 8.31
N ILE A 20 -2.76 5.84 8.45
CA ILE A 20 -2.10 4.54 8.47
C ILE A 20 -1.39 4.42 9.83
N PRO A 21 -1.31 3.25 10.48
CA PRO A 21 -0.49 3.11 11.68
C PRO A 21 0.95 3.56 11.41
N GLY A 22 1.42 4.57 12.16
CA GLY A 22 2.73 5.23 11.95
C GLY A 22 2.75 6.37 10.91
N MET A 23 1.64 6.65 10.23
CA MET A 23 1.45 7.81 9.35
C MET A 23 0.05 8.42 9.55
N PRO A 24 -0.16 9.22 10.62
CA PRO A 24 -1.50 9.71 11.00
C PRO A 24 -2.13 10.63 9.94
N ASN A 25 -1.31 11.38 9.19
CA ASN A 25 -1.76 12.27 8.12
C ASN A 25 -1.88 11.56 6.76
N GLY A 26 -1.84 10.23 6.75
CA GLY A 26 -1.80 9.44 5.52
C GLY A 26 -0.42 9.41 4.88
N LYS A 27 -0.38 9.09 3.58
CA LYS A 27 0.85 8.86 2.82
C LYS A 27 0.80 9.63 1.49
N PRO A 28 1.71 10.57 1.24
CA PRO A 28 1.81 11.21 -0.07
C PRO A 28 2.13 10.21 -1.19
N ALA A 29 1.78 10.58 -2.43
CA ALA A 29 2.19 9.82 -3.61
C ALA A 29 3.72 9.76 -3.73
N GLY A 30 4.26 8.63 -4.19
CA GLY A 30 5.70 8.40 -4.30
C GLY A 30 6.44 8.16 -2.97
N VAL A 31 5.84 8.47 -1.82
CA VAL A 31 6.43 8.22 -0.50
C VAL A 31 6.25 6.75 -0.11
N ARG A 32 7.34 6.14 0.40
CA ARG A 32 7.33 4.76 0.90
C ARG A 32 6.50 4.65 2.18
N CYS A 33 5.49 3.79 2.18
CA CYS A 33 4.67 3.51 3.35
C CYS A 33 5.49 2.87 4.49
N VAL A 34 5.29 3.31 5.73
CA VAL A 34 5.91 2.71 6.93
C VAL A 34 5.54 1.23 7.14
N GLN A 35 4.46 0.78 6.50
CA GLN A 35 4.00 -0.60 6.55
C GLN A 35 4.65 -1.51 5.49
N LEU A 36 5.46 -0.97 4.58
CA LEU A 36 6.16 -1.76 3.56
C LEU A 36 7.48 -2.29 4.12
N ASN A 37 7.57 -3.62 4.30
CA ASN A 37 8.78 -4.27 4.81
C ASN A 37 9.90 -4.34 3.75
N GLU A 38 11.06 -4.87 4.13
CA GLU A 38 12.24 -5.00 3.25
C GLU A 38 12.00 -5.89 2.04
N GLN A 39 11.07 -6.83 2.14
CA GLN A 39 10.67 -7.73 1.05
C GLN A 39 9.58 -7.10 0.17
N ASN A 40 9.25 -5.81 0.34
CA ASN A 40 8.16 -5.14 -0.37
C ASN A 40 6.78 -5.79 -0.19
N MET A 41 6.52 -6.31 1.01
CA MET A 41 5.21 -6.78 1.46
C MET A 41 4.64 -5.86 2.55
N CYS A 42 3.32 -5.69 2.57
CA CYS A 42 2.65 -4.87 3.58
C CYS A 42 2.49 -5.64 4.90
N LYS A 43 3.06 -5.12 6.00
CA LYS A 43 3.03 -5.70 7.36
C LYS A 43 1.61 -5.86 7.95
N ILE A 44 0.67 -5.09 7.43
CA ILE A 44 -0.75 -5.12 7.85
C ILE A 44 -1.68 -5.60 6.72
N PHE A 45 -1.15 -6.34 5.74
CA PHE A 45 -2.00 -6.92 4.70
C PHE A 45 -3.08 -7.83 5.32
N GLY A 46 -4.35 -7.56 5.03
CA GLY A 46 -5.50 -8.34 5.52
C GLY A 46 -5.90 -8.06 6.97
N LYS A 47 -5.22 -7.13 7.65
CA LYS A 47 -5.52 -6.77 9.04
C LYS A 47 -6.50 -5.59 9.13
N PRO A 48 -7.30 -5.47 10.21
CA PRO A 48 -8.26 -4.38 10.38
C PRO A 48 -7.62 -2.98 10.44
N GLU A 49 -6.35 -2.88 10.82
CA GLU A 49 -5.63 -1.60 10.85
C GLU A 49 -5.22 -1.12 9.44
N ARG A 50 -5.40 -1.95 8.41
CA ARG A 50 -5.14 -1.57 7.02
C ARG A 50 -6.22 -0.58 6.56
N PRO A 51 -5.83 0.59 6.02
CA PRO A 51 -6.80 1.56 5.53
C PRO A 51 -7.71 0.95 4.45
N ALA A 52 -9.00 1.30 4.49
CA ALA A 52 -10.00 0.81 3.53
C ALA A 52 -9.58 1.04 2.07
N PHE A 53 -8.97 2.19 1.76
CA PHE A 53 -8.39 2.49 0.45
C PHE A 53 -7.37 1.43 0.00
N CYS A 54 -6.46 1.03 0.90
CA CYS A 54 -5.46 0.01 0.58
C CYS A 54 -6.10 -1.37 0.34
N GLY A 55 -7.23 -1.66 0.97
CA GLY A 55 -7.98 -2.91 0.80
C GLY A 55 -8.85 -2.92 -0.46
N SER A 56 -9.30 -1.77 -0.95
CA SER A 56 -10.11 -1.65 -2.17
C SER A 56 -9.28 -1.61 -3.45
N LEU A 57 -7.98 -1.30 -3.37
CA LEU A 57 -7.08 -1.28 -4.52
C LEU A 57 -7.08 -2.63 -5.26
N GLN A 58 -7.51 -2.58 -6.52
CA GLN A 58 -7.44 -3.71 -7.44
C GLN A 58 -6.13 -3.67 -8.22
N PRO A 59 -5.51 -4.83 -8.51
CA PRO A 59 -4.31 -4.89 -9.32
C PRO A 59 -4.61 -4.50 -10.78
N SER A 60 -3.77 -3.63 -11.35
CA SER A 60 -3.83 -3.18 -12.76
C SER A 60 -2.47 -3.33 -13.43
N VAL A 61 -2.44 -3.45 -14.76
CA VAL A 61 -1.20 -3.64 -15.54
C VAL A 61 -0.25 -2.47 -15.31
N GLU A 62 -0.77 -1.25 -15.26
CA GLU A 62 0.01 -0.04 -14.99
C GLU A 62 0.70 -0.05 -13.61
N MET A 63 0.10 -0.71 -12.62
CA MET A 63 0.62 -0.76 -11.23
C MET A 63 1.50 -2.00 -10.99
N CYS A 64 1.10 -3.15 -11.51
CA CYS A 64 1.70 -4.44 -11.23
C CYS A 64 2.65 -4.94 -12.33
N GLY A 65 2.67 -4.30 -13.51
CA GLY A 65 3.42 -4.74 -14.69
C GLY A 65 2.69 -5.80 -15.49
#